data_AF-A0AAD9GWR0-F1
#
_entry.id   AF-A0AAD9GWR0-F1
#
_cell.length_a   1.000
_cell.length_b   1.000
_cell.length_c   1.000
_cell.angle_alpha   90.00
_cell.angle_beta   90.00
_cell.angle_gamma   90.00
#
_symmetry.space_group_name_H-M   'P 1'
#
loop_
_entity.id
_entity.type
_entity.pdbx_description
1 polymer ?
#
loop_
_entity_poly.entity_id
_entity_poly.type
_entity_poly.pdbx_seq_one_letter_code
_entity_poly.pdbx_strand_id
1 'polypeptide(L)'
;MEKTINAFAAFDSTGECKPWQYESRPLGAEDVEIKISHCGICGSDIHTIDGGWGPATYPCVAGHEIIGEVTLAGPSVKNLAVGDRVGVGAQVWACLNRDAQDKCRDCADGEDAVCDQGVWTYSGTYKDGARSQGGYADYVRVDSNYAFKIPDAIPSDVAAPLLCAGATVFTPLKQEGVKAGDRVGVVGIGGLGHIAIQFIRALGATPVAFSRSANKEKEILSLGAEEFYNLSDPEHQKKAAGCVDFLLLTADANDMPYDLYMSLVRKRGTFIMVGVPNDQIKITPWFLVPRAVRVRGSAIGSIQDIKDMLELAAKKNVRPIIQKLPMAKVNEGLDMVRDVLNRQKLGKEMAPPNVDNMFTLKVDNVPFQIGSDELRELFSKFGEIGDVYIPRSRGSNESRGFAFVRFMEKRDAEDAIDAMEGQEYQGRDLRVQFAKQRRPDNPREFYSRGSGGGGGGDRYGGGDRYGGDRYGGDRRDDRRHDGRRDDRRYDDRRDDRSRRRSRSRSPDRRDRDRENSGRERSRSRSPRQRSPRRSASPRRD
;
A
#
# COMPACT_ATOMS: atom_id res chain seq x y z
N MET A 1 24.75 25.83 -0.46
CA MET A 1 24.53 26.00 -1.92
C MET A 1 23.40 25.07 -2.34
N GLU A 2 22.73 25.40 -3.43
CA GLU A 2 21.82 24.49 -4.13
C GLU A 2 22.65 23.41 -4.85
N LYS A 3 21.99 22.40 -5.40
CA LYS A 3 22.63 21.23 -6.01
C LYS A 3 21.67 20.65 -7.03
N THR A 4 22.16 20.44 -8.26
CA THR A 4 21.42 19.74 -9.30
C THR A 4 21.23 18.27 -8.89
N ILE A 5 19.96 17.86 -8.79
CA ILE A 5 19.52 16.51 -8.46
C ILE A 5 19.10 15.82 -9.75
N ASN A 6 19.50 14.56 -9.93
CA ASN A 6 19.02 13.71 -11.01
C ASN A 6 17.94 12.77 -10.46
N ALA A 7 16.73 12.82 -11.02
CA ALA A 7 15.59 12.09 -10.52
C ALA A 7 14.72 11.49 -11.63
N PHE A 8 13.80 10.61 -11.24
CA PHE A 8 12.69 10.15 -12.05
C PHE A 8 11.40 10.73 -11.45
N ALA A 9 10.69 11.56 -12.22
CA ALA A 9 9.50 12.27 -11.78
C ALA A 9 8.28 11.94 -12.65
N ALA A 10 7.13 11.77 -12.02
CA ALA A 10 5.84 11.84 -12.71
C ALA A 10 5.49 13.32 -12.97
N PHE A 11 4.89 13.61 -14.13
CA PHE A 11 4.51 14.97 -14.54
C PHE A 11 2.99 15.19 -14.59
N ASP A 12 2.23 14.10 -14.55
CA ASP A 12 0.77 14.07 -14.58
C ASP A 12 0.27 12.74 -13.99
N SER A 13 -1.05 12.57 -13.91
CA SER A 13 -1.70 11.38 -13.34
C SER A 13 -1.67 10.12 -14.22
N THR A 14 -0.85 10.08 -15.29
CA THR A 14 -0.47 8.79 -15.90
C THR A 14 0.49 8.01 -15.02
N GLY A 15 1.19 8.70 -14.11
CA GLY A 15 2.18 8.11 -13.21
C GLY A 15 3.40 7.53 -13.91
N GLU A 16 3.64 7.89 -15.18
CA GLU A 16 4.87 7.53 -15.91
C GLU A 16 6.03 8.42 -15.40
N CYS A 17 7.02 7.80 -14.76
CA CYS A 17 8.18 8.52 -14.25
C CYS A 17 9.24 8.70 -15.33
N LYS A 18 9.66 9.95 -15.58
CA LYS A 18 10.64 10.34 -16.61
C LYS A 18 11.87 10.98 -15.97
N PRO A 19 13.08 10.84 -16.58
CA PRO A 19 14.26 11.55 -16.13
C PRO A 19 14.00 13.06 -16.03
N TRP A 20 14.35 13.64 -14.89
CA TRP A 20 14.17 15.05 -14.58
C TRP A 20 15.36 15.55 -13.76
N GLN A 21 15.71 16.82 -13.97
CA GLN A 21 16.71 17.52 -13.17
C GLN A 21 16.07 18.73 -12.49
N TYR A 22 16.41 18.94 -11.22
CA TYR A 22 15.95 20.09 -10.45
C TYR A 22 17.02 20.54 -9.46
N GLU A 23 16.98 21.79 -9.05
CA GLU A 23 17.83 22.30 -7.98
C GLU A 23 17.23 21.99 -6.61
N SER A 24 17.99 21.31 -5.75
CA SER A 24 17.60 21.06 -4.37
C SER A 24 17.43 22.37 -3.60
N ARG A 25 16.44 22.43 -2.70
CA ARG A 25 16.37 23.51 -1.69
C ARG A 25 17.72 23.66 -0.95
N PRO A 26 18.11 24.87 -0.52
CA PRO A 26 19.30 25.07 0.29
C PRO A 26 19.34 24.12 1.51
N LEU A 27 20.53 23.61 1.84
CA LEU A 27 20.73 22.83 3.07
C LEU A 27 20.51 23.75 4.28
N GLY A 28 19.43 23.51 5.03
CA GLY A 28 19.09 24.24 6.23
C GLY A 28 19.94 23.84 7.43
N ALA A 29 19.75 24.55 8.55
CA ALA A 29 20.60 24.39 9.73
C ALA A 29 20.52 22.99 10.36
N GLU A 30 19.35 22.36 10.34
CA GLU A 30 19.06 21.06 10.97
C GLU A 30 18.95 19.92 9.94
N ASP A 31 19.24 20.19 8.67
CA ASP A 31 19.12 19.22 7.57
C ASP A 31 20.37 18.36 7.38
N VAL A 32 20.19 17.16 6.83
CA VAL A 32 21.24 16.37 6.20
C VAL A 32 21.00 16.23 4.71
N GLU A 33 22.06 16.23 3.91
CA GLU A 33 22.04 15.73 2.53
C GLU A 33 22.45 14.27 2.54
N ILE A 34 21.66 13.43 1.88
CA ILE A 34 21.85 11.99 1.81
C ILE A 34 22.04 11.61 0.34
N LYS A 35 23.15 10.93 0.03
CA LYS A 35 23.34 10.26 -1.26
C LYS A 35 22.55 8.95 -1.26
N ILE A 36 21.57 8.85 -2.14
CA ILE A 36 20.67 7.70 -2.18
C ILE A 36 21.39 6.50 -2.80
N SER A 37 21.20 5.35 -2.19
CA SER A 37 21.73 4.05 -2.65
C SER A 37 20.62 3.08 -3.03
N HIS A 38 19.51 3.11 -2.29
CA HIS A 38 18.33 2.27 -2.50
C HIS A 38 17.08 3.09 -2.19
N CYS A 39 15.99 2.82 -2.91
CA CYS A 39 14.65 3.26 -2.52
C CYS A 39 13.67 2.12 -2.81
N GLY A 40 12.77 1.83 -1.85
CA GLY A 40 11.66 0.90 -2.06
C GLY A 40 10.54 1.50 -2.90
N ILE A 41 9.67 0.63 -3.44
CA ILE A 41 8.45 1.01 -4.17
C ILE A 41 7.27 0.51 -3.35
N CYS A 42 6.46 1.45 -2.85
CA CYS A 42 5.32 1.20 -2.00
C CYS A 42 4.01 1.56 -2.73
N GLY A 43 2.89 0.97 -2.30
CA GLY A 43 1.58 1.29 -2.87
C GLY A 43 1.23 2.78 -2.79
N SER A 44 1.67 3.48 -1.73
CA SER A 44 1.46 4.91 -1.55
C SER A 44 2.17 5.78 -2.60
N ASP A 45 3.22 5.28 -3.24
CA ASP A 45 3.85 5.97 -4.38
C ASP A 45 2.87 5.98 -5.56
N ILE A 46 2.29 4.82 -5.89
CA ILE A 46 1.27 4.65 -6.94
C ILE A 46 0.03 5.49 -6.65
N HIS A 47 -0.53 5.39 -5.43
CA HIS A 47 -1.72 6.15 -5.05
C HIS A 47 -1.52 7.68 -5.14
N THR A 48 -0.27 8.15 -5.02
CA THR A 48 0.05 9.57 -5.18
C THR A 48 0.24 9.93 -6.65
N ILE A 49 1.15 9.27 -7.37
CA ILE A 49 1.51 9.65 -8.75
C ILE A 49 0.40 9.37 -9.77
N ASP A 50 -0.53 8.46 -9.48
CA ASP A 50 -1.72 8.22 -10.31
C ASP A 50 -2.91 9.13 -9.90
N GLY A 51 -2.76 9.94 -8.85
CA GLY A 51 -3.79 10.83 -8.31
C GLY A 51 -4.93 10.13 -7.54
N GLY A 52 -4.71 8.90 -7.10
CA GLY A 52 -5.72 8.04 -6.45
C GLY A 52 -6.23 8.54 -5.10
N TRP A 53 -5.46 9.35 -4.39
CA TRP A 53 -5.87 10.03 -3.15
C TRP A 53 -6.18 11.53 -3.35
N GLY A 54 -6.40 11.95 -4.60
CA GLY A 54 -6.50 13.35 -5.00
C GLY A 54 -5.29 13.80 -5.83
N PRO A 55 -5.32 15.02 -6.38
CA PRO A 55 -4.26 15.49 -7.27
C PRO A 55 -2.92 15.65 -6.53
N ALA A 56 -1.90 14.90 -6.93
CA ALA A 56 -0.54 15.14 -6.50
C ALA A 56 0.00 16.47 -7.06
N THR A 57 1.00 17.02 -6.38
CA THR A 57 1.69 18.21 -6.87
C THR A 57 2.78 17.77 -7.86
N TYR A 58 2.63 18.09 -9.15
CA TYR A 58 3.60 17.74 -10.20
C TYR A 58 4.63 18.86 -10.46
N PRO A 59 5.84 18.57 -10.98
CA PRO A 59 6.45 17.24 -11.10
C PRO A 59 6.64 16.62 -9.71
N CYS A 60 6.42 15.30 -9.60
CA CYS A 60 6.48 14.55 -8.35
C CYS A 60 7.53 13.44 -8.48
N VAL A 61 8.62 13.55 -7.71
CA VAL A 61 9.56 12.46 -7.47
C VAL A 61 9.02 11.67 -6.28
N ALA A 62 8.56 10.45 -6.52
CA ALA A 62 8.05 9.57 -5.46
C ALA A 62 9.19 8.79 -4.77
N GLY A 63 8.84 7.78 -3.97
CA GLY A 63 9.77 6.98 -3.17
C GLY A 63 9.94 7.55 -1.77
N HIS A 64 9.59 6.77 -0.76
CA HIS A 64 9.63 7.16 0.66
C HIS A 64 10.14 6.03 1.58
N GLU A 65 10.92 5.13 0.99
CA GLU A 65 11.58 3.99 1.63
C GLU A 65 13.09 4.10 1.33
N ILE A 66 13.70 5.22 1.72
CA ILE A 66 15.00 5.69 1.21
C ILE A 66 16.15 5.17 2.08
N ILE A 67 17.25 4.70 1.49
CA ILE A 67 18.48 4.34 2.19
C ILE A 67 19.69 4.95 1.47
N GLY A 68 20.61 5.53 2.24
CA GLY A 68 21.78 6.22 1.70
C GLY A 68 22.86 6.53 2.74
N GLU A 69 23.77 7.39 2.35
CA GLU A 69 24.89 7.87 3.18
C GLU A 69 24.82 9.40 3.31
N VAL A 70 25.00 9.92 4.52
CA VAL A 70 25.05 11.38 4.77
C VAL A 70 26.28 11.98 4.10
N THR A 71 26.09 12.87 3.12
CA THR A 71 27.18 13.58 2.42
C THR A 71 27.42 14.99 2.94
N LEU A 72 26.40 15.65 3.48
CA LEU A 72 26.50 16.96 4.14
C LEU A 72 25.58 16.99 5.36
N ALA A 73 25.95 17.78 6.37
CA ALA A 73 25.13 18.06 7.54
C ALA A 73 25.10 19.57 7.82
N GLY A 74 23.92 20.08 8.19
CA GLY A 74 23.74 21.47 8.61
C GLY A 74 24.42 21.77 9.96
N PRO A 75 24.76 23.04 10.25
CA PRO A 75 25.51 23.44 11.45
C PRO A 75 24.82 23.15 12.79
N SER A 76 23.52 22.85 12.81
CA SER A 76 22.78 22.48 14.03
C SER A 76 22.57 20.98 14.19
N VAL A 77 22.96 20.15 13.21
CA VAL A 77 22.85 18.68 13.27
C VAL A 77 23.82 18.14 14.33
N LYS A 78 23.32 17.25 15.20
CA LYS A 78 24.08 16.68 16.34
C LYS A 78 23.96 15.17 16.49
N ASN A 79 22.97 14.55 15.85
CA ASN A 79 22.66 13.13 15.94
C ASN A 79 23.26 12.29 14.78
N LEU A 80 23.75 12.95 13.73
CA LEU A 80 24.32 12.35 12.52
C LEU A 80 25.63 13.04 12.13
N ALA A 81 26.49 12.33 11.42
CA ALA A 81 27.74 12.80 10.84
C ALA A 81 27.85 12.37 9.37
N VAL A 82 28.73 13.04 8.61
CA VAL A 82 29.05 12.64 7.23
C VAL A 82 29.65 11.23 7.24
N GLY A 83 29.19 10.38 6.32
CA GLY A 83 29.52 8.95 6.26
C GLY A 83 28.58 8.03 7.06
N ASP A 84 27.62 8.56 7.83
CA ASP A 84 26.59 7.71 8.46
C ASP A 84 25.67 7.07 7.42
N ARG A 85 25.48 5.74 7.51
CA ARG A 85 24.43 5.03 6.77
C ARG A 85 23.07 5.28 7.43
N VAL A 86 22.19 5.95 6.69
CA VAL A 86 20.87 6.38 7.16
C VAL A 86 19.75 5.96 6.21
N GLY A 87 18.53 5.99 6.73
CA GLY A 87 17.33 5.91 5.91
C GLY A 87 16.26 6.92 6.29
N VAL A 88 15.34 7.17 5.38
CA VAL A 88 14.23 8.11 5.51
C VAL A 88 12.93 7.39 5.16
N GLY A 89 11.92 7.53 6.03
CA GLY A 89 10.60 6.92 5.87
C GLY A 89 9.59 7.85 5.18
N ALA A 90 8.31 7.67 5.49
CA ALA A 90 7.22 8.43 4.87
C ALA A 90 7.25 9.95 5.14
N GLN A 91 7.81 10.38 6.28
CA GLN A 91 7.81 11.77 6.75
C GLN A 91 9.24 12.32 6.85
N VAL A 92 9.42 13.60 6.50
CA VAL A 92 10.74 14.30 6.49
C VAL A 92 10.84 15.48 7.43
N TRP A 93 9.71 15.90 8.03
CA TRP A 93 9.65 17.00 9.00
C TRP A 93 8.38 16.93 9.86
N ALA A 94 8.46 17.52 11.06
CA ALA A 94 7.33 18.02 11.84
C ALA A 94 7.80 19.20 12.70
N CYS A 95 6.86 19.93 13.32
CA CYS A 95 7.23 21.05 14.18
C CYS A 95 8.05 20.64 15.42
N LEU A 96 7.97 19.37 15.84
CA LEU A 96 8.68 18.79 16.99
C LEU A 96 8.57 19.63 18.28
N ASN A 97 7.46 20.36 18.41
CA ASN A 97 7.18 21.31 19.50
C ASN A 97 8.29 22.37 19.71
N ARG A 98 9.10 22.65 18.66
CA ARG A 98 10.24 23.58 18.67
C ARG A 98 9.79 25.03 18.85
N ASP A 99 8.65 25.42 18.30
CA ASP A 99 8.08 26.76 18.47
C ASP A 99 7.54 26.94 19.90
N ALA A 100 7.86 28.06 20.53
CA ALA A 100 7.37 28.41 21.86
C ALA A 100 5.96 29.02 21.83
N GLN A 101 5.58 29.62 20.69
CA GLN A 101 4.32 30.34 20.49
C GLN A 101 3.24 29.45 19.85
N ASP A 102 3.65 28.40 19.14
CA ASP A 102 2.81 27.44 18.44
C ASP A 102 3.01 26.01 19.01
N LYS A 103 2.36 25.75 20.15
CA LYS A 103 2.54 24.52 20.93
C LYS A 103 1.72 23.34 20.36
N CYS A 104 2.41 22.44 19.69
CA CYS A 104 1.85 21.16 19.25
C CYS A 104 1.85 20.14 20.40
N ARG A 105 0.67 19.64 20.76
CA ARG A 105 0.49 18.63 21.80
C ARG A 105 1.09 17.29 21.39
N ASP A 106 0.81 16.83 20.18
CA ASP A 106 1.15 15.47 19.74
C ASP A 106 2.68 15.30 19.66
N CYS A 107 3.39 16.30 19.13
CA CYS A 107 4.85 16.37 19.20
C CYS A 107 5.41 16.48 20.63
N ALA A 108 4.65 17.02 21.60
CA ALA A 108 5.07 17.06 23.01
C ALA A 108 4.86 15.72 23.71
N ASP A 109 3.81 14.99 23.34
CA ASP A 109 3.48 13.65 23.82
C ASP A 109 4.32 12.55 23.12
N GLY A 110 5.08 12.90 22.06
CA GLY A 110 5.99 12.00 21.33
C GLY A 110 5.42 11.39 20.04
N GLU A 111 4.23 11.82 19.63
CA GLU A 111 3.46 11.32 18.49
C GLU A 111 3.65 12.23 17.26
N ASP A 112 4.91 12.48 16.86
CA ASP A 112 5.25 13.40 15.76
C ASP A 112 4.71 12.97 14.37
N ALA A 113 4.39 11.67 14.24
CA ALA A 113 3.77 11.02 13.10
C ALA A 113 2.39 11.56 12.72
N VAL A 114 1.67 12.17 13.66
CA VAL A 114 0.31 12.73 13.46
C VAL A 114 0.29 14.25 13.64
N CYS A 115 1.45 14.91 13.56
CA CYS A 115 1.53 16.36 13.64
C CYS A 115 0.83 17.04 12.44
N ASP A 116 -0.11 17.97 12.71
CA ASP A 116 -0.78 18.78 11.69
C ASP A 116 0.17 19.61 10.80
N GLN A 117 1.42 19.82 11.23
CA GLN A 117 2.47 20.50 10.47
C GLN A 117 3.48 19.53 9.84
N GLY A 118 3.22 18.22 9.86
CA GLY A 118 4.08 17.20 9.27
C GLY A 118 4.26 17.38 7.76
N VAL A 119 5.48 17.14 7.27
CA VAL A 119 5.79 17.18 5.83
C VAL A 119 6.11 15.76 5.35
N TRP A 120 5.31 15.27 4.42
CA TRP A 120 5.54 14.00 3.71
C TRP A 120 6.77 14.09 2.79
N THR A 121 7.39 12.95 2.51
CA THR A 121 8.66 12.86 1.76
C THR A 121 8.58 13.36 0.32
N TYR A 122 7.40 13.28 -0.29
CA TYR A 122 7.11 13.85 -1.60
C TYR A 122 5.68 14.40 -1.64
N SER A 123 5.41 15.28 -2.61
CA SER A 123 4.13 15.98 -2.78
C SER A 123 3.62 16.79 -1.57
N GLY A 124 4.39 16.85 -0.47
CA GLY A 124 4.21 17.79 0.63
C GLY A 124 4.96 19.11 0.40
N THR A 125 4.61 20.11 1.21
CA THR A 125 5.15 21.47 1.14
C THR A 125 5.61 21.90 2.53
N TYR A 126 6.84 22.39 2.62
CA TYR A 126 7.42 22.93 3.86
C TYR A 126 6.85 24.33 4.15
N LYS A 127 6.99 24.81 5.40
CA LYS A 127 6.45 26.11 5.85
C LYS A 127 7.03 27.33 5.10
N ASP A 128 8.19 27.18 4.47
CA ASP A 128 8.86 28.18 3.61
C ASP A 128 8.38 28.14 2.14
N GLY A 129 7.48 27.22 1.79
CA GLY A 129 6.99 26.99 0.43
C GLY A 129 7.85 26.05 -0.41
N ALA A 130 8.98 25.55 0.12
CA ALA A 130 9.76 24.53 -0.57
C ALA A 130 8.94 23.24 -0.72
N ARG A 131 9.12 22.55 -1.84
CA ARG A 131 8.44 21.28 -2.12
C ARG A 131 9.31 20.09 -1.74
N SER A 132 8.72 19.12 -1.07
CA SER A 132 9.33 17.81 -0.83
C SER A 132 9.41 17.01 -2.13
N GLN A 133 10.52 16.27 -2.30
CA GLN A 133 10.78 15.39 -3.44
C GLN A 133 11.47 14.13 -2.89
N GLY A 134 11.00 12.97 -3.36
CA GLY A 134 11.30 11.68 -2.76
C GLY A 134 12.56 10.98 -3.26
N GLY A 135 12.62 9.68 -2.96
CA GLY A 135 13.80 8.82 -3.11
C GLY A 135 14.08 8.28 -4.50
N TYR A 136 13.26 8.55 -5.52
CA TYR A 136 13.57 8.22 -6.92
C TYR A 136 14.58 9.24 -7.52
N ALA A 137 15.65 9.52 -6.77
CA ALA A 137 16.66 10.54 -7.03
C ALA A 137 18.06 10.06 -6.61
N ASP A 138 19.10 10.82 -6.98
CA ASP A 138 20.48 10.56 -6.55
C ASP A 138 20.83 11.16 -5.17
N TYR A 139 20.17 12.24 -4.75
CA TYR A 139 20.27 12.80 -3.39
C TYR A 139 18.92 13.32 -2.87
N VAL A 140 18.77 13.37 -1.54
CA VAL A 140 17.65 14.03 -0.85
C VAL A 140 18.16 14.90 0.31
N ARG A 141 17.41 15.95 0.69
CA ARG A 141 17.70 16.83 1.84
C ARG A 141 16.52 16.88 2.82
N VAL A 142 16.72 16.40 4.03
CA VAL A 142 15.68 16.19 5.06
C VAL A 142 16.16 16.65 6.44
N ASP A 143 15.23 16.93 7.36
CA ASP A 143 15.58 17.22 8.75
C ASP A 143 16.25 15.99 9.38
N SER A 144 17.38 16.21 10.05
CA SER A 144 18.21 15.16 10.64
C SER A 144 17.49 14.25 11.65
N ASN A 145 16.34 14.65 12.19
CA ASN A 145 15.54 13.80 13.09
C ASN A 145 14.74 12.71 12.34
N TYR A 146 14.48 12.91 11.04
CA TYR A 146 13.78 11.98 10.14
C TYR A 146 14.74 11.13 9.29
N ALA A 147 16.06 11.26 9.54
CA ALA A 147 17.08 10.40 9.00
C ALA A 147 17.57 9.43 10.10
N PHE A 148 17.22 8.15 9.95
CA PHE A 148 17.43 7.09 10.95
C PHE A 148 18.69 6.31 10.64
N LYS A 149 19.62 6.17 11.60
CA LYS A 149 20.79 5.28 11.43
C LYS A 149 20.31 3.85 11.24
N ILE A 150 20.79 3.20 10.18
CA ILE A 150 20.42 1.81 9.86
C ILE A 150 21.38 0.87 10.62
N PRO A 151 20.88 -0.09 11.42
CA PRO A 151 21.75 -1.06 12.11
C PRO A 151 22.53 -1.94 11.13
N ASP A 152 23.79 -2.26 11.44
CA ASP A 152 24.68 -3.07 10.57
C ASP A 152 24.22 -4.52 10.35
N ALA A 153 23.34 -5.03 11.21
CA ALA A 153 22.69 -6.32 11.01
C ALA A 153 21.62 -6.33 9.90
N ILE A 154 21.22 -5.16 9.37
CA ILE A 154 20.19 -5.01 8.33
C ILE A 154 20.83 -4.49 7.03
N PRO A 155 20.89 -5.31 5.96
CA PRO A 155 21.32 -4.86 4.63
C PRO A 155 20.46 -3.70 4.11
N SER A 156 21.05 -2.75 3.38
CA SER A 156 20.41 -1.52 2.92
C SER A 156 19.12 -1.77 2.11
N ASP A 157 19.19 -2.68 1.16
CA ASP A 157 18.07 -3.16 0.35
C ASP A 157 16.91 -3.72 1.17
N VAL A 158 17.21 -4.39 2.29
CA VAL A 158 16.22 -5.00 3.19
C VAL A 158 15.71 -3.98 4.22
N ALA A 159 16.49 -2.94 4.52
CA ALA A 159 16.12 -1.86 5.43
C ALA A 159 15.12 -0.88 4.79
N ALA A 160 15.15 -0.67 3.47
CA ALA A 160 14.26 0.27 2.78
C ALA A 160 12.76 0.02 3.09
N PRO A 161 12.17 -1.18 2.87
CA PRO A 161 10.74 -1.41 3.15
C PRO A 161 10.36 -1.33 4.62
N LEU A 162 11.32 -1.37 5.54
CA LEU A 162 11.03 -1.20 6.96
C LEU A 162 10.61 0.25 7.30
N LEU A 163 11.06 1.24 6.52
CA LEU A 163 10.87 2.66 6.81
C LEU A 163 9.46 3.19 6.46
N CYS A 164 8.66 2.42 5.73
CA CYS A 164 7.22 2.66 5.61
C CYS A 164 6.41 1.43 6.02
N ALA A 165 6.48 0.33 5.26
CA ALA A 165 5.66 -0.85 5.54
C ALA A 165 5.98 -1.47 6.91
N GLY A 166 7.25 -1.54 7.30
CA GLY A 166 7.67 -2.02 8.63
C GLY A 166 7.19 -1.12 9.79
N ALA A 167 7.42 0.19 9.71
CA ALA A 167 6.93 1.16 10.69
C ALA A 167 5.41 1.08 10.84
N THR A 168 4.67 1.10 9.72
CA THR A 168 3.20 1.10 9.68
C THR A 168 2.59 -0.12 10.38
N VAL A 169 3.23 -1.30 10.29
CA VAL A 169 2.73 -2.50 10.99
C VAL A 169 3.29 -2.64 12.41
N PHE A 170 4.48 -2.12 12.71
CA PHE A 170 5.08 -2.20 14.04
C PHE A 170 4.44 -1.24 15.04
N THR A 171 4.25 0.03 14.68
CA THR A 171 3.68 1.09 15.54
C THR A 171 2.40 0.65 16.26
N PRO A 172 1.35 0.13 15.58
CA PRO A 172 0.16 -0.32 16.30
C PRO A 172 0.43 -1.50 17.23
N LEU A 173 1.29 -2.45 16.87
CA LEU A 173 1.63 -3.59 17.75
C LEU A 173 2.31 -3.11 19.04
N LYS A 174 3.21 -2.12 18.93
CA LYS A 174 3.85 -1.47 20.07
C LYS A 174 2.84 -0.70 20.92
N GLN A 175 1.99 0.13 20.32
CA GLN A 175 0.98 0.94 21.01
C GLN A 175 -0.08 0.09 21.73
N GLU A 176 -0.43 -1.09 21.21
CA GLU A 176 -1.33 -2.04 21.87
C GLU A 176 -0.64 -2.90 22.95
N GLY A 177 0.70 -2.83 23.06
CA GLY A 177 1.47 -3.61 24.04
C GLY A 177 1.50 -5.11 23.74
N VAL A 178 1.58 -5.48 22.46
CA VAL A 178 1.65 -6.87 21.98
C VAL A 178 2.88 -7.57 22.55
N LYS A 179 2.66 -8.73 23.18
CA LYS A 179 3.68 -9.53 23.87
C LYS A 179 3.41 -11.03 23.74
N ALA A 180 4.32 -11.84 24.28
CA ALA A 180 4.15 -13.29 24.34
C ALA A 180 2.84 -13.70 25.05
N GLY A 181 2.11 -14.62 24.43
CA GLY A 181 0.78 -15.08 24.85
C GLY A 181 -0.38 -14.35 24.18
N ASP A 182 -0.18 -13.18 23.57
CA ASP A 182 -1.20 -12.54 22.74
C ASP A 182 -1.28 -13.23 21.37
N ARG A 183 -2.48 -13.25 20.78
CA ARG A 183 -2.74 -13.75 19.42
C ARG A 183 -3.09 -12.58 18.51
N VAL A 184 -2.34 -12.41 17.43
CA VAL A 184 -2.52 -11.30 16.49
C VAL A 184 -2.89 -11.80 15.11
N GLY A 185 -4.05 -11.40 14.64
CA GLY A 185 -4.55 -11.66 13.31
C GLY A 185 -3.97 -10.69 12.27
N VAL A 186 -3.71 -11.16 11.05
CA VAL A 186 -3.35 -10.31 9.90
C VAL A 186 -4.26 -10.64 8.71
N VAL A 187 -4.94 -9.63 8.16
CA VAL A 187 -5.80 -9.74 6.96
C VAL A 187 -5.16 -8.95 5.82
N GLY A 188 -4.73 -9.66 4.77
CA GLY A 188 -4.12 -9.06 3.57
C GLY A 188 -2.60 -9.23 3.51
N ILE A 189 -2.12 -10.44 3.20
CA ILE A 189 -0.69 -10.77 3.19
C ILE A 189 -0.02 -10.31 1.89
N GLY A 190 0.14 -8.98 1.78
CA GLY A 190 0.96 -8.30 0.77
C GLY A 190 2.20 -7.65 1.39
N GLY A 191 2.59 -6.46 0.88
CA GLY A 191 3.75 -5.70 1.34
C GLY A 191 3.77 -5.48 2.87
N LEU A 192 2.67 -5.00 3.45
CA LEU A 192 2.56 -4.82 4.91
C LEU A 192 2.40 -6.17 5.63
N GLY A 193 1.47 -7.02 5.19
CA GLY A 193 1.06 -8.22 5.94
C GLY A 193 2.17 -9.25 6.15
N HIS A 194 3.08 -9.43 5.20
CA HIS A 194 4.20 -10.37 5.37
C HIS A 194 5.25 -9.87 6.38
N ILE A 195 5.40 -8.54 6.52
CA ILE A 195 6.26 -7.92 7.54
C ILE A 195 5.58 -7.94 8.91
N ALA A 196 4.24 -7.76 8.95
CA ALA A 196 3.46 -7.85 10.19
C ALA A 196 3.60 -9.22 10.87
N ILE A 197 3.46 -10.32 10.11
CA ILE A 197 3.66 -11.70 10.61
C ILE A 197 5.02 -11.84 11.31
N GLN A 198 6.09 -11.32 10.69
CA GLN A 198 7.44 -11.39 11.26
C GLN A 198 7.58 -10.54 12.52
N PHE A 199 7.00 -9.33 12.60
CA PHE A 199 7.05 -8.50 13.81
C PHE A 199 6.24 -9.08 14.96
N ILE A 200 5.05 -9.66 14.71
CA ILE A 200 4.25 -10.35 15.72
C ILE A 200 5.09 -11.47 16.36
N ARG A 201 5.74 -12.29 15.53
CA ARG A 201 6.66 -13.36 15.97
C ARG A 201 7.90 -12.81 16.69
N ALA A 202 8.45 -11.68 16.26
CA ALA A 202 9.60 -11.03 16.90
C ALA A 202 9.28 -10.52 18.32
N LEU A 203 8.04 -10.07 18.55
CA LEU A 203 7.47 -9.70 19.86
C LEU A 203 7.08 -10.93 20.72
N GLY A 204 7.15 -12.13 20.15
CA GLY A 204 6.83 -13.40 20.82
C GLY A 204 5.34 -13.75 20.86
N ALA A 205 4.49 -12.96 20.19
CA ALA A 205 3.06 -13.25 20.03
C ALA A 205 2.82 -14.28 18.91
N THR A 206 1.66 -14.92 18.93
CA THR A 206 1.23 -15.90 17.91
C THR A 206 0.64 -15.17 16.68
N PRO A 207 1.26 -15.26 15.48
CA PRO A 207 0.71 -14.66 14.26
C PRO A 207 -0.30 -15.61 13.61
N VAL A 208 -1.53 -15.13 13.46
CA VAL A 208 -2.64 -15.83 12.80
C VAL A 208 -2.93 -15.14 11.47
N ALA A 209 -2.84 -15.87 10.36
CA ALA A 209 -3.04 -15.30 9.04
C ALA A 209 -4.43 -15.61 8.48
N PHE A 210 -5.05 -14.59 7.89
CA PHE A 210 -6.36 -14.67 7.27
C PHE A 210 -6.29 -14.34 5.77
N SER A 211 -6.76 -15.28 4.95
CA SER A 211 -6.82 -15.16 3.49
C SER A 211 -8.20 -15.61 3.00
N ARG A 212 -8.56 -15.30 1.75
CA ARG A 212 -9.75 -15.86 1.08
C ARG A 212 -9.42 -17.04 0.15
N SER A 213 -8.19 -17.52 0.21
CA SER A 213 -7.65 -18.56 -0.67
C SER A 213 -6.53 -19.33 0.00
N ALA A 214 -6.55 -20.66 -0.14
CA ALA A 214 -5.55 -21.58 0.35
C ALA A 214 -4.25 -21.58 -0.50
N ASN A 215 -4.26 -20.99 -1.71
CA ASN A 215 -3.12 -21.03 -2.64
C ASN A 215 -1.80 -20.50 -2.04
N LYS A 216 -1.88 -19.62 -1.05
CA LYS A 216 -0.72 -19.02 -0.34
C LYS A 216 -0.45 -19.58 1.06
N GLU A 217 -1.16 -20.61 1.51
CA GLU A 217 -1.02 -21.14 2.87
C GLU A 217 0.43 -21.53 3.21
N LYS A 218 1.10 -22.31 2.34
CA LYS A 218 2.50 -22.73 2.54
C LYS A 218 3.46 -21.54 2.60
N GLU A 219 3.28 -20.54 1.73
CA GLU A 219 4.07 -19.29 1.70
C GLU A 219 3.89 -18.51 3.02
N ILE A 220 2.64 -18.35 3.47
CA ILE A 220 2.26 -17.62 4.68
C ILE A 220 2.77 -18.30 5.96
N LEU A 221 2.73 -19.64 6.02
CA LEU A 221 3.32 -20.40 7.13
C LEU A 221 4.86 -20.31 7.10
N SER A 222 5.49 -20.33 5.92
CA SER A 222 6.96 -20.17 5.79
C SER A 222 7.45 -18.76 6.18
N LEU A 223 6.61 -17.73 5.99
CA LEU A 223 6.82 -16.37 6.50
C LEU A 223 6.75 -16.28 8.04
N GLY A 224 6.33 -17.36 8.71
CA GLY A 224 6.38 -17.50 10.15
C GLY A 224 5.03 -17.40 10.86
N ALA A 225 3.91 -17.39 10.13
CA ALA A 225 2.58 -17.54 10.72
C ALA A 225 2.46 -18.91 11.39
N GLU A 226 1.79 -18.95 12.55
CA GLU A 226 1.59 -20.18 13.33
C GLU A 226 0.25 -20.84 12.98
N GLU A 227 -0.75 -20.05 12.60
CA GLU A 227 -2.05 -20.53 12.14
C GLU A 227 -2.48 -19.81 10.85
N PHE A 228 -3.23 -20.53 10.02
CA PHE A 228 -3.82 -20.02 8.79
C PHE A 228 -5.31 -20.37 8.72
N TYR A 229 -6.12 -19.41 8.26
CA TYR A 229 -7.55 -19.61 8.03
C TYR A 229 -7.98 -19.08 6.66
N ASN A 230 -8.56 -19.97 5.85
CA ASN A 230 -9.25 -19.60 4.63
C ASN A 230 -10.67 -19.09 4.96
N LEU A 231 -10.86 -17.78 4.91
CA LEU A 231 -12.14 -17.10 5.14
C LEU A 231 -13.17 -17.34 4.03
N SER A 232 -12.85 -18.07 2.96
CA SER A 232 -13.86 -18.57 2.00
C SER A 232 -14.50 -19.89 2.47
N ASP A 233 -13.93 -20.57 3.46
CA ASP A 233 -14.49 -21.79 4.07
C ASP A 233 -15.30 -21.44 5.35
N PRO A 234 -16.61 -21.73 5.41
CA PRO A 234 -17.46 -21.48 6.58
C PRO A 234 -17.00 -22.15 7.88
N GLU A 235 -16.40 -23.35 7.83
CA GLU A 235 -15.92 -24.03 9.05
C GLU A 235 -14.61 -23.39 9.54
N HIS A 236 -13.75 -22.89 8.65
CA HIS A 236 -12.61 -22.04 9.04
C HIS A 236 -13.08 -20.70 9.65
N GLN A 237 -14.09 -20.03 9.07
CA GLN A 237 -14.67 -18.82 9.67
C GLN A 237 -15.19 -19.07 11.10
N LYS A 238 -15.94 -20.16 11.28
CA LYS A 238 -16.52 -20.59 12.57
C LYS A 238 -15.45 -20.95 13.60
N LYS A 239 -14.38 -21.65 13.21
CA LYS A 239 -13.23 -21.95 14.07
C LYS A 239 -12.43 -20.70 14.45
N ALA A 240 -12.33 -19.72 13.56
CA ALA A 240 -11.61 -18.46 13.79
C ALA A 240 -12.43 -17.41 14.59
N ALA A 241 -13.70 -17.65 14.87
CA ALA A 241 -14.56 -16.67 15.54
C ALA A 241 -14.05 -16.30 16.94
N GLY A 242 -13.58 -15.07 17.11
CA GLY A 242 -13.04 -14.54 18.36
C GLY A 242 -11.66 -15.08 18.74
N CYS A 243 -10.89 -15.65 17.79
CA CYS A 243 -9.64 -16.34 18.08
C CYS A 243 -8.41 -15.42 18.24
N VAL A 244 -8.50 -14.11 17.99
CA VAL A 244 -7.37 -13.16 18.13
C VAL A 244 -7.67 -12.02 19.10
N ASP A 245 -6.66 -11.60 19.86
CA ASP A 245 -6.70 -10.44 20.76
C ASP A 245 -6.66 -9.12 19.99
N PHE A 246 -5.86 -9.10 18.92
CA PHE A 246 -5.68 -7.96 18.01
C PHE A 246 -5.83 -8.43 16.56
N LEU A 247 -6.42 -7.62 15.68
CA LEU A 247 -6.50 -7.90 14.24
C LEU A 247 -5.99 -6.69 13.46
N LEU A 248 -4.93 -6.89 12.68
CA LEU A 248 -4.36 -5.88 11.79
C LEU A 248 -4.90 -6.07 10.36
N LEU A 249 -5.71 -5.11 9.90
CA LEU A 249 -6.21 -5.05 8.53
C LEU A 249 -5.20 -4.28 7.65
N THR A 250 -4.45 -5.03 6.84
CA THR A 250 -3.48 -4.53 5.85
C THR A 250 -3.98 -4.58 4.41
N ALA A 251 -5.22 -5.05 4.20
CA ALA A 251 -5.89 -5.03 2.88
C ALA A 251 -6.57 -3.68 2.59
N ASP A 252 -6.62 -3.33 1.30
CA ASP A 252 -7.04 -2.04 0.74
C ASP A 252 -8.09 -2.19 -0.39
N ALA A 253 -8.76 -3.34 -0.46
CA ALA A 253 -9.78 -3.64 -1.46
C ALA A 253 -11.13 -2.97 -1.16
N ASN A 254 -11.96 -2.79 -2.18
CA ASN A 254 -13.35 -2.33 -2.02
C ASN A 254 -14.26 -3.49 -1.53
N ASP A 255 -15.42 -3.15 -0.97
CA ASP A 255 -16.48 -4.08 -0.52
C ASP A 255 -15.98 -5.19 0.43
N MET A 256 -14.99 -4.87 1.27
CA MET A 256 -14.45 -5.83 2.24
C MET A 256 -15.49 -6.24 3.31
N PRO A 257 -15.54 -7.52 3.70
CA PRO A 257 -16.52 -8.03 4.67
C PRO A 257 -16.10 -7.71 6.12
N TYR A 258 -16.20 -6.43 6.52
CA TYR A 258 -15.78 -5.97 7.85
C TYR A 258 -16.47 -6.69 9.00
N ASP A 259 -17.76 -7.03 8.87
CA ASP A 259 -18.49 -7.82 9.87
C ASP A 259 -17.85 -9.20 10.12
N LEU A 260 -17.41 -9.88 9.05
CA LEU A 260 -16.66 -11.14 9.17
C LEU A 260 -15.33 -10.90 9.88
N TYR A 261 -14.55 -9.90 9.46
CA TYR A 261 -13.26 -9.60 10.07
C TYR A 261 -13.39 -9.23 11.56
N MET A 262 -14.40 -8.45 11.95
CA MET A 262 -14.71 -8.13 13.35
C MET A 262 -15.16 -9.36 14.15
N SER A 263 -15.77 -10.36 13.51
CA SER A 263 -16.13 -11.62 14.18
C SER A 263 -14.91 -12.41 14.65
N LEU A 264 -13.73 -12.23 14.02
CA LEU A 264 -12.46 -12.86 14.37
C LEU A 264 -11.85 -12.28 15.66
N VAL A 265 -12.12 -11.00 15.94
CA VAL A 265 -11.60 -10.29 17.14
C VAL A 265 -12.35 -10.74 18.38
N ARG A 266 -11.63 -11.18 19.42
CA ARG A 266 -12.23 -11.58 20.71
C ARG A 266 -13.07 -10.47 21.35
N LYS A 267 -13.86 -10.82 22.37
CA LYS A 267 -14.48 -9.82 23.26
C LYS A 267 -13.40 -8.96 23.92
N ARG A 268 -13.57 -7.63 23.87
CA ARG A 268 -12.61 -6.60 24.30
C ARG A 268 -11.28 -6.52 23.54
N GLY A 269 -11.16 -7.21 22.39
CA GLY A 269 -10.00 -7.09 21.51
C GLY A 269 -10.03 -5.84 20.63
N THR A 270 -8.92 -5.55 19.95
CA THR A 270 -8.80 -4.39 19.05
C THR A 270 -8.74 -4.81 17.58
N PHE A 271 -9.61 -4.21 16.77
CA PHE A 271 -9.50 -4.15 15.33
C PHE A 271 -8.68 -2.90 14.95
N ILE A 272 -7.59 -3.11 14.20
CA ILE A 272 -6.60 -2.09 13.85
C ILE A 272 -6.57 -1.97 12.32
N MET A 273 -6.77 -0.76 11.82
CA MET A 273 -6.79 -0.47 10.38
C MET A 273 -5.54 0.31 9.99
N VAL A 274 -4.83 -0.21 8.97
CA VAL A 274 -3.71 0.48 8.31
C VAL A 274 -3.84 0.50 6.79
N GLY A 275 -4.66 -0.39 6.20
CA GLY A 275 -5.11 -0.25 4.81
C GLY A 275 -6.13 0.88 4.65
N VAL A 276 -6.06 1.61 3.53
CA VAL A 276 -6.94 2.74 3.20
C VAL A 276 -7.70 2.44 1.89
N PRO A 277 -8.86 1.75 1.98
CA PRO A 277 -9.69 1.46 0.82
C PRO A 277 -10.41 2.73 0.32
N ASN A 278 -10.94 2.68 -0.91
CA ASN A 278 -11.49 3.86 -1.60
C ASN A 278 -13.01 4.00 -1.41
N ASP A 279 -13.66 3.10 -0.66
CA ASP A 279 -15.09 3.04 -0.43
C ASP A 279 -15.47 3.25 1.05
N GLN A 280 -16.78 3.32 1.33
CA GLN A 280 -17.29 3.50 2.69
C GLN A 280 -17.31 2.19 3.47
N ILE A 281 -16.74 2.24 4.68
CA ILE A 281 -16.69 1.12 5.61
C ILE A 281 -18.08 0.90 6.24
N LYS A 282 -18.64 -0.29 6.01
CA LYS A 282 -19.95 -0.72 6.53
C LYS A 282 -19.74 -1.74 7.64
N ILE A 283 -20.22 -1.42 8.85
CA ILE A 283 -20.15 -2.27 10.04
C ILE A 283 -21.53 -2.37 10.66
N THR A 284 -22.00 -3.59 10.94
CA THR A 284 -23.21 -3.83 11.72
C THR A 284 -22.89 -3.65 13.21
N PRO A 285 -23.55 -2.74 13.96
CA PRO A 285 -23.20 -2.41 15.36
C PRO A 285 -23.19 -3.61 16.32
N TRP A 286 -23.88 -4.70 15.98
CA TRP A 286 -23.90 -5.95 16.74
C TRP A 286 -22.52 -6.64 16.85
N PHE A 287 -21.62 -6.45 15.87
CA PHE A 287 -20.24 -6.98 15.97
C PHE A 287 -19.36 -6.12 16.90
N LEU A 288 -19.75 -4.88 17.20
CA LEU A 288 -19.01 -3.95 18.05
C LEU A 288 -19.51 -3.99 19.51
N VAL A 289 -20.77 -3.60 19.71
CA VAL A 289 -21.32 -3.17 21.01
C VAL A 289 -21.37 -4.31 22.06
N PRO A 290 -22.07 -5.45 21.83
CA PRO A 290 -22.16 -6.52 22.84
C PRO A 290 -20.84 -7.27 23.05
N ARG A 291 -19.86 -7.12 22.15
CA ARG A 291 -18.52 -7.71 22.26
C ARG A 291 -17.50 -6.75 22.89
N ALA A 292 -17.85 -5.47 23.04
CA ALA A 292 -16.96 -4.39 23.44
C ALA A 292 -15.65 -4.36 22.63
N VAL A 293 -15.72 -4.67 21.32
CA VAL A 293 -14.57 -4.58 20.41
C VAL A 293 -14.21 -3.11 20.20
N ARG A 294 -12.92 -2.83 20.10
CA ARG A 294 -12.39 -1.49 19.83
C ARG A 294 -11.92 -1.40 18.38
N VAL A 295 -12.34 -0.38 17.63
CA VAL A 295 -11.89 -0.14 16.25
C VAL A 295 -11.04 1.12 16.24
N ARG A 296 -9.84 1.07 15.65
CA ARG A 296 -8.92 2.21 15.53
C ARG A 296 -8.11 2.19 14.24
N GLY A 297 -7.63 3.36 13.82
CA GLY A 297 -6.57 3.48 12.82
C GLY A 297 -5.17 3.48 13.44
N SER A 298 -4.17 3.39 12.57
CA SER A 298 -2.77 3.75 12.85
C SER A 298 -2.12 4.28 11.57
N ALA A 299 -1.20 5.24 11.69
CA ALA A 299 -0.45 5.80 10.57
C ALA A 299 1.05 5.75 10.89
N ILE A 300 1.84 5.23 9.94
CA ILE A 300 3.32 5.23 9.95
C ILE A 300 3.92 4.89 11.34
N GLY A 301 4.78 5.75 11.89
CA GLY A 301 5.31 5.65 13.25
C GLY A 301 6.07 6.91 13.64
N SER A 302 6.12 7.25 14.93
CA SER A 302 6.93 8.36 15.44
C SER A 302 8.42 8.12 15.20
N ILE A 303 9.23 9.17 15.40
CA ILE A 303 10.70 9.05 15.41
C ILE A 303 11.17 7.95 16.37
N GLN A 304 10.47 7.74 17.50
CA GLN A 304 10.85 6.68 18.45
C GLN A 304 10.35 5.30 18.01
N ASP A 305 9.16 5.19 17.41
CA ASP A 305 8.66 3.92 16.88
C ASP A 305 9.57 3.36 15.79
N ILE A 306 10.04 4.22 14.87
CA ILE A 306 10.95 3.80 13.79
C ILE A 306 12.30 3.32 14.36
N LYS A 307 12.82 3.97 15.41
CA LYS A 307 14.04 3.52 16.10
C LYS A 307 13.87 2.16 16.77
N ASP A 308 12.80 1.99 17.54
CA ASP A 308 12.50 0.73 18.25
C ASP A 308 12.22 -0.41 17.26
N MET A 309 11.55 -0.10 16.15
CA MET A 309 11.29 -1.02 15.03
C MET A 309 12.60 -1.51 14.40
N LEU A 310 13.52 -0.60 14.08
CA LEU A 310 14.83 -0.94 13.52
C LEU A 310 15.68 -1.76 14.51
N GLU A 311 15.67 -1.43 15.81
CA GLU A 311 16.35 -2.22 16.84
C GLU A 311 15.78 -3.64 16.92
N LEU A 312 14.46 -3.79 16.98
CA LEU A 312 13.81 -5.10 17.04
C LEU A 312 14.07 -5.90 15.76
N ALA A 313 13.97 -5.26 14.58
CA ALA A 313 14.24 -5.89 13.30
C ALA A 313 15.69 -6.37 13.18
N ALA A 314 16.66 -5.59 13.70
CA ALA A 314 18.06 -6.01 13.78
C ALA A 314 18.22 -7.23 14.70
N LYS A 315 17.68 -7.15 15.93
CA LYS A 315 17.82 -8.14 17.01
C LYS A 315 17.09 -9.47 16.76
N LYS A 316 15.97 -9.43 16.02
CA LYS A 316 15.10 -10.60 15.76
C LYS A 316 15.12 -11.07 14.30
N ASN A 317 15.96 -10.47 13.46
CA ASN A 317 16.10 -10.79 12.05
C ASN A 317 14.77 -10.71 11.27
N VAL A 318 14.01 -9.63 11.46
CA VAL A 318 12.83 -9.32 10.63
C VAL A 318 13.32 -8.79 9.29
N ARG A 319 13.02 -9.50 8.19
CA ARG A 319 13.56 -9.23 6.86
C ARG A 319 12.42 -9.28 5.83
N PRO A 320 12.00 -8.13 5.26
CA PRO A 320 11.08 -8.12 4.13
C PRO A 320 11.58 -8.98 2.97
N ILE A 321 10.66 -9.66 2.26
CA ILE A 321 10.98 -10.31 0.99
C ILE A 321 10.96 -9.24 -0.10
N ILE A 322 12.07 -9.11 -0.82
CA ILE A 322 12.29 -8.03 -1.79
C ILE A 322 12.64 -8.58 -3.18
N GLN A 323 12.20 -7.85 -4.21
CA GLN A 323 12.73 -7.98 -5.56
C GLN A 323 13.49 -6.70 -5.92
N LYS A 324 14.72 -6.86 -6.43
CA LYS A 324 15.60 -5.73 -6.77
C LYS A 324 15.45 -5.37 -8.25
N LEU A 325 15.36 -4.07 -8.53
CA LEU A 325 15.41 -3.51 -9.88
C LEU A 325 16.38 -2.32 -9.88
N PRO A 326 17.13 -2.06 -10.97
CA PRO A 326 17.89 -0.83 -11.12
C PRO A 326 16.93 0.35 -11.31
N MET A 327 17.29 1.55 -10.83
CA MET A 327 16.43 2.75 -10.92
C MET A 327 16.00 3.10 -12.36
N ALA A 328 16.80 2.76 -13.37
CA ALA A 328 16.43 2.91 -14.79
C ALA A 328 15.18 2.07 -15.21
N LYS A 329 14.78 1.08 -14.40
CA LYS A 329 13.57 0.26 -14.54
C LYS A 329 12.47 0.69 -13.55
N VAL A 330 12.47 1.93 -13.05
CA VAL A 330 11.46 2.39 -12.07
C VAL A 330 10.02 2.16 -12.55
N ASN A 331 9.69 2.44 -13.81
CA ASN A 331 8.34 2.22 -14.34
C ASN A 331 7.93 0.73 -14.36
N GLU A 332 8.86 -0.19 -14.64
CA GLU A 332 8.62 -1.64 -14.55
C GLU A 332 8.27 -2.05 -13.11
N GLY A 333 9.00 -1.51 -12.12
CA GLY A 333 8.69 -1.72 -10.70
C GLY A 333 7.36 -1.11 -10.26
N LEU A 334 7.04 0.09 -10.73
CA LEU A 334 5.75 0.75 -10.48
C LEU A 334 4.59 -0.05 -11.09
N ASP A 335 4.74 -0.55 -12.31
CA ASP A 335 3.73 -1.35 -12.99
C ASP A 335 3.53 -2.72 -12.31
N MET A 336 4.60 -3.35 -11.82
CA MET A 336 4.49 -4.55 -10.98
C MET A 336 3.64 -4.31 -9.71
N VAL A 337 3.83 -3.17 -9.03
CA VAL A 337 3.03 -2.81 -7.84
C VAL A 337 1.59 -2.43 -8.24
N ARG A 338 1.38 -1.66 -9.31
CA ARG A 338 0.06 -1.39 -9.88
C ARG A 338 -0.71 -2.68 -10.16
N ASP A 339 -0.05 -3.68 -10.72
CA ASP A 339 -0.68 -4.95 -11.06
C ASP A 339 -1.14 -5.72 -9.81
N VAL A 340 -0.36 -5.69 -8.73
CA VAL A 340 -0.76 -6.24 -7.41
C VAL A 340 -1.97 -5.48 -6.84
N LEU A 341 -1.91 -4.15 -6.78
CA LEU A 341 -3.00 -3.30 -6.27
C LEU A 341 -4.30 -3.46 -7.09
N ASN A 342 -4.19 -3.54 -8.42
CA ASN A 342 -5.34 -3.73 -9.30
C ASN A 342 -5.98 -5.12 -9.14
N ARG A 343 -5.18 -6.16 -8.90
CA ARG A 343 -5.69 -7.50 -8.57
C ARG A 343 -6.41 -7.47 -7.21
N GLN A 344 -5.79 -6.88 -6.18
CA GLN A 344 -6.39 -6.70 -4.85
C GLN A 344 -7.74 -5.95 -4.91
N LYS A 345 -7.80 -4.80 -5.59
CA LYS A 345 -9.04 -4.01 -5.80
C LYS A 345 -10.15 -4.80 -6.49
N LEU A 346 -9.81 -5.65 -7.46
CA LEU A 346 -10.76 -6.53 -8.16
C LEU A 346 -11.12 -7.79 -7.35
N GLY A 347 -10.60 -7.94 -6.14
CA GLY A 347 -10.74 -9.13 -5.31
C GLY A 347 -10.07 -10.38 -5.90
N LYS A 348 -9.19 -10.22 -6.91
CA LYS A 348 -8.49 -11.29 -7.63
C LYS A 348 -7.12 -11.53 -7.00
N GLU A 349 -6.68 -12.79 -7.01
CA GLU A 349 -5.42 -13.17 -6.40
C GLU A 349 -4.19 -12.63 -7.15
N MET A 350 -3.07 -12.54 -6.43
CA MET A 350 -1.75 -12.44 -7.06
C MET A 350 -1.48 -13.73 -7.84
N ALA A 351 -1.47 -13.67 -9.17
CA ALA A 351 -0.76 -14.67 -9.94
C ALA A 351 0.73 -14.68 -9.53
N PRO A 352 1.41 -15.85 -9.53
CA PRO A 352 2.79 -15.98 -9.06
C PRO A 352 3.80 -15.13 -9.83
N PRO A 353 5.02 -14.94 -9.28
CA PRO A 353 6.04 -14.08 -9.88
C PRO A 353 6.49 -14.60 -11.24
N ASN A 354 6.85 -13.65 -12.12
CA ASN A 354 7.31 -13.77 -13.50
C ASN A 354 6.97 -15.07 -14.26
N VAL A 355 5.95 -14.97 -15.13
CA VAL A 355 5.46 -16.08 -15.98
C VAL A 355 6.29 -16.34 -17.26
N ASP A 356 7.36 -15.58 -17.52
CA ASP A 356 8.16 -15.68 -18.76
C ASP A 356 8.86 -17.02 -18.95
N ASN A 357 9.15 -17.71 -17.85
CA ASN A 357 9.85 -19.01 -17.83
C ASN A 357 8.89 -20.20 -17.70
N MET A 358 7.57 -19.97 -17.61
CA MET A 358 6.59 -21.04 -17.39
C MET A 358 6.08 -21.67 -18.70
N PHE A 359 5.78 -22.96 -18.66
CA PHE A 359 5.27 -23.73 -19.80
C PHE A 359 3.75 -23.69 -19.81
N THR A 360 3.18 -23.02 -20.82
CA THR A 360 1.73 -22.75 -20.91
C THR A 360 1.02 -23.79 -21.77
N LEU A 361 0.11 -24.53 -21.16
CA LEU A 361 -0.90 -25.34 -21.82
C LEU A 361 -2.15 -24.52 -22.09
N LYS A 362 -2.79 -24.75 -23.22
CA LYS A 362 -4.15 -24.32 -23.55
C LYS A 362 -5.06 -25.54 -23.44
N VAL A 363 -6.08 -25.42 -22.60
CA VAL A 363 -7.11 -26.44 -22.34
C VAL A 363 -8.39 -25.96 -23.00
N ASP A 364 -8.69 -26.47 -24.19
CA ASP A 364 -9.93 -26.24 -24.93
C ASP A 364 -11.05 -27.19 -24.47
N ASN A 365 -12.31 -26.81 -24.75
CA ASN A 365 -13.54 -27.54 -24.44
C ASN A 365 -13.86 -27.70 -22.93
N VAL A 366 -13.33 -26.83 -22.06
CA VAL A 366 -13.69 -26.87 -20.64
C VAL A 366 -15.18 -26.51 -20.42
N PRO A 367 -15.84 -27.02 -19.36
CA PRO A 367 -17.19 -26.61 -18.96
C PRO A 367 -17.31 -25.09 -18.76
N PHE A 368 -18.45 -24.50 -19.13
CA PHE A 368 -18.63 -23.04 -19.09
C PHE A 368 -18.66 -22.42 -17.69
N GLN A 369 -18.88 -23.25 -16.65
CA GLN A 369 -18.94 -22.85 -15.25
C GLN A 369 -17.68 -23.20 -14.45
N ILE A 370 -16.68 -23.86 -15.04
CA ILE A 370 -15.51 -24.39 -14.33
C ILE A 370 -14.73 -23.31 -13.56
N GLY A 371 -14.34 -23.62 -12.32
CA GLY A 371 -13.47 -22.79 -11.51
C GLY A 371 -11.99 -22.84 -11.94
N SER A 372 -11.22 -21.81 -11.56
CA SER A 372 -9.74 -21.87 -11.62
C SER A 372 -9.17 -22.97 -10.72
N ASP A 373 -9.84 -23.21 -9.60
CA ASP A 373 -9.36 -24.10 -8.55
C ASP A 373 -9.62 -25.57 -8.91
N GLU A 374 -10.76 -25.87 -9.57
CA GLU A 374 -11.02 -27.18 -10.19
C GLU A 374 -9.98 -27.54 -11.25
N LEU A 375 -9.63 -26.59 -12.13
CA LEU A 375 -8.56 -26.81 -13.12
C LEU A 375 -7.19 -26.94 -12.47
N ARG A 376 -6.92 -26.19 -11.39
CA ARG A 376 -5.68 -26.34 -10.61
C ARG A 376 -5.61 -27.73 -9.98
N GLU A 377 -6.66 -28.20 -9.32
CA GLU A 377 -6.73 -29.54 -8.74
C GLU A 377 -6.51 -30.62 -9.81
N LEU A 378 -7.28 -30.56 -10.91
CA LEU A 378 -7.24 -31.54 -12.00
C LEU A 378 -5.86 -31.73 -12.64
N PHE A 379 -5.08 -30.64 -12.76
CA PHE A 379 -3.76 -30.64 -13.37
C PHE A 379 -2.60 -30.73 -12.35
N SER A 380 -2.83 -30.44 -11.05
CA SER A 380 -1.76 -30.43 -10.02
C SER A 380 -1.12 -31.79 -9.79
N LYS A 381 -1.81 -32.87 -10.18
CA LYS A 381 -1.31 -34.25 -10.12
C LYS A 381 -0.10 -34.52 -11.03
N PHE A 382 0.19 -33.64 -11.99
CA PHE A 382 1.34 -33.77 -12.91
C PHE A 382 2.55 -32.93 -12.51
N GLY A 383 2.38 -31.94 -11.63
CA GLY A 383 3.47 -31.03 -11.29
C GLY A 383 3.02 -29.70 -10.70
N GLU A 384 3.99 -28.81 -10.47
CA GLU A 384 3.71 -27.51 -9.84
C GLU A 384 3.09 -26.52 -10.83
N ILE A 385 1.84 -26.15 -10.57
CA ILE A 385 1.11 -25.16 -11.35
C ILE A 385 1.42 -23.75 -10.83
N GLY A 386 2.03 -22.92 -11.68
CA GLY A 386 2.10 -21.49 -11.48
C GLY A 386 0.72 -20.83 -11.64
N ASP A 387 0.24 -20.71 -12.88
CA ASP A 387 -0.92 -19.89 -13.25
C ASP A 387 -2.06 -20.72 -13.84
N VAL A 388 -3.31 -20.36 -13.53
CA VAL A 388 -4.52 -20.87 -14.19
C VAL A 388 -5.37 -19.69 -14.61
N TYR A 389 -5.58 -19.53 -15.92
CA TYR A 389 -6.29 -18.40 -16.49
C TYR A 389 -7.46 -18.85 -17.36
N ILE A 390 -8.68 -18.44 -17.00
CA ILE A 390 -9.90 -18.72 -17.75
C ILE A 390 -10.41 -17.42 -18.37
N PRO A 391 -10.31 -17.21 -19.70
CA PRO A 391 -10.95 -16.10 -20.40
C PRO A 391 -12.47 -16.15 -20.26
N ARG A 392 -13.05 -15.04 -19.80
CA ARG A 392 -14.51 -14.89 -19.60
C ARG A 392 -15.09 -13.83 -20.52
N SER A 393 -16.37 -13.96 -20.87
CA SER A 393 -17.08 -12.99 -21.71
C SER A 393 -17.38 -11.68 -20.96
N ARG A 394 -17.27 -10.53 -21.65
CA ARG A 394 -17.68 -9.24 -21.08
C ARG A 394 -19.20 -9.17 -21.04
N GLY A 395 -19.77 -9.10 -19.84
CA GLY A 395 -21.21 -8.95 -19.60
C GLY A 395 -21.84 -10.10 -18.81
N SER A 396 -21.56 -11.35 -19.18
CA SER A 396 -22.15 -12.54 -18.53
C SER A 396 -21.27 -13.24 -17.49
N ASN A 397 -19.96 -12.92 -17.44
CA ASN A 397 -18.97 -13.59 -16.57
C ASN A 397 -18.79 -15.10 -16.82
N GLU A 398 -19.35 -15.64 -17.89
CA GLU A 398 -19.23 -17.04 -18.32
C GLU A 398 -17.86 -17.31 -18.95
N SER A 399 -17.32 -18.52 -18.77
CA SER A 399 -16.11 -18.97 -19.45
C SER A 399 -16.32 -19.01 -20.97
N ARG A 400 -15.26 -18.73 -21.74
CA ARG A 400 -15.29 -18.87 -23.20
C ARG A 400 -15.09 -20.32 -23.69
N GLY A 401 -15.15 -21.31 -22.80
CA GLY A 401 -14.98 -22.72 -23.12
C GLY A 401 -13.53 -23.15 -23.35
N PHE A 402 -12.57 -22.33 -22.94
CA PHE A 402 -11.15 -22.68 -22.89
C PHE A 402 -10.47 -22.01 -21.70
N ALA A 403 -9.34 -22.57 -21.28
CA ALA A 403 -8.49 -22.09 -20.20
C ALA A 403 -7.01 -22.23 -20.56
N PHE A 404 -6.14 -21.68 -19.73
CA PHE A 404 -4.71 -21.89 -19.78
C PHE A 404 -4.21 -22.35 -18.42
N VAL A 405 -3.35 -23.37 -18.40
CA VAL A 405 -2.71 -23.91 -17.20
C VAL A 405 -1.20 -23.81 -17.43
N ARG A 406 -0.45 -23.33 -16.44
CA ARG A 406 1.01 -23.16 -16.57
C ARG A 406 1.78 -23.95 -15.54
N PHE A 407 2.73 -24.73 -16.00
CA PHE A 407 3.67 -25.46 -15.16
C PHE A 407 5.00 -24.73 -15.04
N MET A 408 5.66 -24.94 -13.89
CA MET A 408 7.02 -24.45 -13.66
C MET A 408 8.02 -25.20 -14.54
N GLU A 409 7.87 -26.53 -14.65
CA GLU A 409 8.74 -27.40 -15.44
C GLU A 409 8.11 -27.81 -16.77
N LYS A 410 8.96 -28.03 -17.79
CA LYS A 410 8.49 -28.44 -19.12
C LYS A 410 7.93 -29.86 -19.11
N ARG A 411 8.57 -30.74 -18.34
CA ARG A 411 8.22 -32.16 -18.25
C ARG A 411 6.81 -32.33 -17.71
N ASP A 412 6.49 -31.66 -16.61
CA ASP A 412 5.16 -31.66 -15.99
C ASP A 412 4.07 -31.23 -16.98
N ALA A 413 4.37 -30.27 -17.86
CA ALA A 413 3.46 -29.84 -18.93
C ALA A 413 3.31 -30.88 -20.06
N GLU A 414 4.35 -31.65 -20.37
CA GLU A 414 4.30 -32.75 -21.35
C GLU A 414 3.51 -33.94 -20.78
N ASP A 415 3.83 -34.37 -19.56
CA ASP A 415 3.12 -35.42 -18.82
C ASP A 415 1.62 -35.06 -18.66
N ALA A 416 1.29 -33.78 -18.47
CA ALA A 416 -0.08 -33.27 -18.41
C ALA A 416 -0.80 -33.21 -19.78
N ILE A 417 -0.10 -33.06 -20.90
CA ILE A 417 -0.72 -33.18 -22.24
C ILE A 417 -1.09 -34.65 -22.48
N ASP A 418 -0.12 -35.55 -22.34
CA ASP A 418 -0.26 -36.97 -22.68
C ASP A 418 -1.37 -37.67 -21.89
N ALA A 419 -1.63 -37.22 -20.66
CA ALA A 419 -2.63 -37.80 -19.78
C ALA A 419 -4.02 -37.10 -19.78
N MET A 420 -4.14 -35.89 -20.34
CA MET A 420 -5.39 -35.10 -20.31
C MET A 420 -6.00 -34.83 -21.69
N GLU A 421 -5.24 -34.96 -22.78
CA GLU A 421 -5.78 -34.88 -24.14
C GLU A 421 -6.84 -35.97 -24.37
N GLY A 422 -8.06 -35.57 -24.71
CA GLY A 422 -9.19 -36.48 -24.92
C GLY A 422 -9.79 -37.05 -23.63
N GLN A 423 -9.39 -36.61 -22.43
CA GLN A 423 -10.06 -37.04 -21.20
C GLN A 423 -11.44 -36.38 -21.08
N GLU A 424 -12.49 -37.17 -20.86
CA GLU A 424 -13.81 -36.65 -20.51
C GLU A 424 -13.79 -36.01 -19.10
N TYR A 425 -14.24 -34.76 -19.00
CA TYR A 425 -14.49 -34.05 -17.75
C TYR A 425 -15.86 -33.36 -17.80
N GLN A 426 -16.76 -33.75 -16.89
CA GLN A 426 -18.14 -33.25 -16.82
C GLN A 426 -18.90 -33.35 -18.19
N GLY A 427 -18.76 -34.48 -18.89
CA GLY A 427 -19.42 -34.70 -20.19
C GLY A 427 -18.80 -33.93 -21.36
N ARG A 428 -17.53 -33.53 -21.26
CA ARG A 428 -16.76 -32.86 -22.32
C ARG A 428 -15.35 -33.42 -22.44
N ASP A 429 -14.95 -33.82 -23.64
CA ASP A 429 -13.58 -34.22 -23.93
C ASP A 429 -12.66 -33.00 -23.93
N LEU A 430 -11.74 -32.93 -22.97
CA LEU A 430 -10.75 -31.85 -22.90
C LEU A 430 -9.77 -31.96 -24.06
N ARG A 431 -9.29 -30.80 -24.55
CA ARG A 431 -8.18 -30.75 -25.51
C ARG A 431 -7.03 -29.93 -24.95
N VAL A 432 -5.89 -30.55 -24.72
CA VAL A 432 -4.73 -30.00 -24.02
C VAL A 432 -3.54 -29.96 -24.97
N GLN A 433 -3.06 -28.75 -25.24
CA GLN A 433 -1.95 -28.51 -26.18
C GLN A 433 -1.07 -27.36 -25.69
N PHE A 434 0.20 -27.32 -26.08
CA PHE A 434 1.02 -26.13 -25.85
C PHE A 434 0.40 -24.88 -26.50
N ALA A 435 0.34 -23.78 -25.74
CA ALA A 435 -0.25 -22.54 -26.21
C ALA A 435 0.62 -21.87 -27.29
N LYS A 436 0.09 -21.71 -28.51
CA LYS A 436 0.76 -21.07 -29.65
C LYS A 436 1.01 -19.55 -29.47
N GLN A 437 0.46 -18.93 -28.43
CA GLN A 437 0.67 -17.54 -28.07
C GLN A 437 0.99 -17.45 -26.58
N ARG A 438 2.07 -16.74 -26.23
CA ARG A 438 2.27 -16.23 -24.87
C ARG A 438 1.18 -15.20 -24.56
N ARG A 439 0.77 -15.10 -23.29
CA ARG A 439 -0.09 -14.01 -22.81
C ARG A 439 0.62 -12.66 -23.09
N PRO A 440 0.01 -11.69 -23.78
CA PRO A 440 0.52 -10.33 -23.79
C PRO A 440 0.37 -9.74 -22.38
N ASP A 441 1.37 -8.99 -21.92
CA ASP A 441 1.42 -8.46 -20.56
C ASP A 441 0.19 -7.60 -20.24
N ASN A 442 -0.30 -6.87 -21.24
CA ASN A 442 -1.45 -5.99 -21.16
C ASN A 442 -2.74 -6.65 -21.71
N PRO A 443 -3.80 -6.82 -20.89
CA PRO A 443 -5.11 -7.32 -21.36
C PRO A 443 -5.78 -6.47 -22.45
N ARG A 444 -5.31 -5.25 -22.73
CA ARG A 444 -5.86 -4.38 -23.79
C ARG A 444 -5.41 -4.78 -25.19
N GLU A 445 -4.21 -5.33 -25.39
CA GLU A 445 -3.67 -5.61 -26.73
C GLU A 445 -4.46 -6.66 -27.51
N PHE A 446 -5.05 -7.63 -26.80
CA PHE A 446 -5.85 -8.71 -27.40
C PHE A 446 -7.11 -8.19 -28.12
N TYR A 447 -7.55 -6.95 -27.84
CA TYR A 447 -8.76 -6.37 -28.42
C TYR A 447 -8.50 -5.45 -29.63
N SER A 448 -7.23 -5.18 -29.99
CA SER A 448 -6.90 -4.24 -31.08
C SER A 448 -6.48 -4.90 -32.41
N ARG A 449 -6.30 -6.22 -32.45
CA ARG A 449 -5.97 -6.96 -33.69
C ARG A 449 -7.02 -8.03 -34.00
N GLY A 450 -8.13 -7.59 -34.61
CA GLY A 450 -9.30 -8.45 -34.83
C GLY A 450 -10.21 -8.08 -36.02
N SER A 451 -9.74 -7.28 -36.99
CA SER A 451 -10.47 -6.99 -38.24
C SER A 451 -9.53 -7.16 -39.44
N GLY A 452 -9.53 -8.35 -40.03
CA GLY A 452 -8.60 -8.74 -41.10
C GLY A 452 -8.80 -10.16 -41.59
N GLY A 453 -10.06 -10.59 -41.74
CA GLY A 453 -10.40 -11.94 -42.19
C GLY A 453 -10.18 -12.12 -43.69
N GLY A 454 -9.00 -12.59 -44.09
CA GLY A 454 -8.75 -13.09 -45.44
C GLY A 454 -9.34 -14.48 -45.63
N GLY A 455 -10.59 -14.56 -46.10
CA GLY A 455 -11.26 -15.82 -46.42
C GLY A 455 -11.11 -16.20 -47.90
N GLY A 456 -10.15 -17.08 -48.20
CA GLY A 456 -10.16 -17.83 -49.46
C GLY A 456 -11.11 -19.01 -49.35
N GLY A 457 -12.07 -19.12 -50.27
CA GLY A 457 -13.04 -20.22 -50.31
C GLY A 457 -13.34 -20.61 -51.75
N ASP A 458 -13.17 -21.90 -52.05
CA ASP A 458 -13.31 -22.45 -53.40
C ASP A 458 -14.77 -22.67 -53.85
N ARG A 459 -14.91 -22.91 -55.16
CA ARG A 459 -16.15 -22.88 -55.93
C ARG A 459 -17.14 -24.00 -55.60
N TYR A 460 -18.40 -23.63 -55.36
CA TYR A 460 -19.64 -24.16 -55.96
C TYR A 460 -20.68 -23.02 -55.82
N GLY A 461 -21.56 -22.63 -56.74
CA GLY A 461 -21.98 -23.17 -58.03
C GLY A 461 -23.49 -22.96 -58.19
N GLY A 462 -23.94 -21.94 -58.95
CA GLY A 462 -25.33 -21.80 -59.41
C GLY A 462 -26.01 -20.43 -59.26
N GLY A 463 -26.73 -20.01 -60.31
CA GLY A 463 -27.93 -19.15 -60.21
C GLY A 463 -27.77 -17.65 -60.51
N ASP A 464 -28.17 -17.24 -61.73
CA ASP A 464 -29.01 -16.09 -62.11
C ASP A 464 -29.00 -14.76 -61.30
N ARG A 465 -29.16 -13.53 -61.83
CA ARG A 465 -29.25 -12.83 -63.13
C ARG A 465 -29.76 -11.41 -62.79
N TYR A 466 -29.54 -10.42 -63.68
CA TYR A 466 -30.05 -9.01 -63.61
C TYR A 466 -29.48 -8.15 -62.47
N GLY A 467 -29.24 -6.84 -62.63
CA GLY A 467 -29.32 -5.98 -63.83
C GLY A 467 -29.31 -4.48 -63.44
N GLY A 468 -28.83 -3.60 -64.33
CA GLY A 468 -28.76 -2.13 -64.16
C GLY A 468 -27.41 -1.67 -63.57
N ASP A 469 -26.54 -0.92 -64.25
CA ASP A 469 -26.69 0.42 -64.88
C ASP A 469 -27.01 1.54 -63.86
N ARG A 470 -26.40 2.74 -63.88
CA ARG A 470 -25.20 3.31 -64.52
C ARG A 470 -25.05 4.78 -64.01
N TYR A 471 -23.88 5.41 -64.27
CA TYR A 471 -23.60 6.86 -64.15
C TYR A 471 -23.59 7.44 -62.70
N GLY A 472 -22.80 8.47 -62.39
CA GLY A 472 -21.78 9.19 -63.17
C GLY A 472 -21.80 10.71 -62.94
N GLY A 473 -20.63 11.38 -62.97
CA GLY A 473 -20.50 12.84 -62.83
C GLY A 473 -20.25 13.27 -61.37
N ASP A 474 -19.14 13.86 -60.92
CA ASP A 474 -18.18 14.86 -61.46
C ASP A 474 -18.56 16.33 -61.15
N ARG A 475 -17.63 17.03 -60.46
CA ARG A 475 -17.38 18.51 -60.39
C ARG A 475 -18.07 19.46 -59.39
N ARG A 476 -17.17 19.97 -58.51
CA ARG A 476 -16.77 21.39 -58.27
C ARG A 476 -17.66 22.36 -57.47
N ASP A 477 -16.94 23.21 -56.72
CA ASP A 477 -17.11 24.64 -56.36
C ASP A 477 -18.53 25.26 -56.48
N ASP A 478 -19.01 26.10 -55.54
CA ASP A 478 -18.34 27.35 -55.18
C ASP A 478 -18.85 28.00 -53.85
N ARG A 479 -18.50 29.27 -53.63
CA ARG A 479 -18.50 30.03 -52.36
C ARG A 479 -19.82 30.74 -51.96
N ARG A 480 -19.98 30.94 -50.62
CA ARG A 480 -20.59 32.09 -49.88
C ARG A 480 -22.02 32.58 -50.27
N HIS A 481 -22.96 32.60 -49.30
CA HIS A 481 -23.34 33.82 -48.56
C HIS A 481 -24.31 33.60 -47.35
N ASP A 482 -24.28 34.59 -46.45
CA ASP A 482 -25.15 34.96 -45.31
C ASP A 482 -26.68 34.66 -45.38
N GLY A 483 -27.35 34.50 -44.22
CA GLY A 483 -28.81 34.31 -44.14
C GLY A 483 -29.47 33.98 -42.78
N ARG A 484 -29.22 34.77 -41.72
CA ARG A 484 -29.96 34.93 -40.43
C ARG A 484 -31.17 34.01 -40.05
N ARG A 485 -31.22 33.62 -38.76
CA ARG A 485 -32.39 33.80 -37.84
C ARG A 485 -32.03 33.57 -36.36
N ASP A 486 -32.26 34.61 -35.56
CA ASP A 486 -33.00 34.70 -34.27
C ASP A 486 -33.40 33.37 -33.55
N ASP A 487 -33.50 33.29 -32.21
CA ASP A 487 -33.92 34.34 -31.27
C ASP A 487 -33.54 34.05 -29.78
N ARG A 488 -33.58 35.09 -28.92
CA ARG A 488 -33.66 35.11 -27.42
C ARG A 488 -32.46 34.75 -26.53
N ARG A 489 -31.85 35.82 -26.00
CA ARG A 489 -31.32 35.91 -24.62
C ARG A 489 -32.44 36.26 -23.62
N TYR A 490 -32.19 36.09 -22.32
CA TYR A 490 -32.65 37.07 -21.33
C TYR A 490 -31.61 37.32 -20.24
N ASP A 491 -31.30 38.60 -20.08
CA ASP A 491 -30.37 39.28 -19.15
C ASP A 491 -31.25 40.03 -18.10
N ASP A 492 -30.90 40.45 -16.87
CA ASP A 492 -29.71 40.48 -16.01
C ASP A 492 -30.21 40.90 -14.58
N ARG A 493 -29.32 41.12 -13.59
CA ARG A 493 -29.47 42.02 -12.40
C ARG A 493 -29.96 41.50 -11.02
N ARG A 494 -28.97 41.46 -10.11
CA ARG A 494 -28.84 42.28 -8.87
C ARG A 494 -30.10 42.67 -8.09
N ASP A 495 -30.09 42.44 -6.76
CA ASP A 495 -29.81 43.55 -5.84
C ASP A 495 -29.32 43.13 -4.43
N ASP A 496 -28.64 44.05 -3.74
CA ASP A 496 -28.16 43.94 -2.34
C ASP A 496 -29.24 44.43 -1.35
N ARG A 497 -29.41 43.76 -0.20
CA ARG A 497 -29.93 44.41 1.03
C ARG A 497 -29.79 43.61 2.34
N SER A 498 -28.98 44.21 3.22
CA SER A 498 -29.33 44.55 4.60
C SER A 498 -29.10 43.57 5.77
N ARG A 499 -28.24 44.05 6.67
CA ARG A 499 -28.05 43.65 8.07
C ARG A 499 -29.36 43.65 8.87
N ARG A 500 -29.57 42.64 9.75
CA ARG A 500 -30.30 42.82 11.02
C ARG A 500 -29.61 42.12 12.20
N ARG A 501 -29.77 42.71 13.39
CA ARG A 501 -29.14 42.33 14.66
C ARG A 501 -30.14 41.61 15.60
N SER A 502 -29.64 40.63 16.34
CA SER A 502 -30.12 40.18 17.67
C SER A 502 -28.98 39.32 18.26
N ARG A 503 -28.27 39.62 19.36
CA ARG A 503 -28.63 40.16 20.70
C ARG A 503 -29.73 39.40 21.44
N SER A 504 -29.35 38.34 22.16
CA SER A 504 -29.79 38.01 23.54
C SER A 504 -28.97 36.81 24.03
N ARG A 505 -28.08 36.98 25.02
CA ARG A 505 -28.29 36.88 26.48
C ARG A 505 -28.23 35.44 27.02
N SER A 506 -27.10 35.11 27.66
CA SER A 506 -27.10 34.25 28.86
C SER A 506 -27.89 34.96 29.98
N PRO A 507 -28.54 34.20 30.87
CA PRO A 507 -28.03 34.00 32.22
C PRO A 507 -28.17 32.51 32.64
N ASP A 508 -27.81 32.02 33.84
CA ASP A 508 -27.40 32.68 35.09
C ASP A 508 -26.42 31.80 35.89
N ARG A 509 -25.70 32.36 36.86
CA ARG A 509 -24.95 31.60 37.88
C ARG A 509 -25.77 31.50 39.16
N ARG A 510 -25.87 30.31 39.77
CA ARG A 510 -26.00 30.09 41.24
C ARG A 510 -25.28 28.78 41.57
N ASP A 511 -24.17 28.82 42.30
CA ASP A 511 -24.11 28.87 43.77
C ASP A 511 -24.86 27.72 44.46
N ARG A 512 -24.08 26.73 44.91
CA ARG A 512 -24.27 26.09 46.22
C ARG A 512 -22.91 25.68 46.79
N ASP A 513 -22.44 26.55 47.66
CA ASP A 513 -21.26 26.41 48.51
C ASP A 513 -21.52 25.39 49.63
N ARG A 514 -20.45 24.75 50.15
CA ARG A 514 -20.33 24.20 51.53
C ARG A 514 -21.27 23.05 51.97
N GLU A 515 -20.95 22.24 52.98
CA GLU A 515 -19.84 22.13 53.95
C GLU A 515 -19.71 20.62 54.30
N ASN A 516 -18.51 20.00 54.29
CA ASN A 516 -17.51 19.95 55.38
C ASN A 516 -17.74 18.87 56.46
N SER A 517 -16.76 17.98 56.59
CA SER A 517 -16.23 17.28 57.78
C SER A 517 -15.92 15.81 57.45
N GLY A 518 -14.80 15.21 57.89
CA GLY A 518 -13.66 15.78 58.58
C GLY A 518 -12.88 14.72 59.37
N ARG A 519 -11.57 14.98 59.49
CA ARG A 519 -10.63 14.56 60.56
C ARG A 519 -9.75 13.31 60.33
N GLU A 520 -8.49 13.27 60.77
CA GLU A 520 -7.53 14.32 61.25
C GLU A 520 -6.08 13.77 61.30
N ARG A 521 -5.08 14.66 61.08
CA ARG A 521 -3.72 14.74 61.69
C ARG A 521 -2.77 13.53 61.59
N SER A 522 -1.45 13.68 61.44
CA SER A 522 -0.48 14.59 62.10
C SER A 522 0.77 14.83 61.21
N ARG A 523 1.34 16.05 61.11
CA ARG A 523 2.43 16.62 61.95
C ARG A 523 3.63 15.65 62.15
N SER A 524 4.92 15.98 61.92
CA SER A 524 5.56 17.30 61.71
C SER A 524 7.07 17.25 61.31
N ARG A 525 7.63 18.43 60.93
CA ARG A 525 9.05 18.90 61.07
C ARG A 525 10.17 18.40 60.12
N SER A 526 10.71 19.36 59.37
CA SER A 526 12.14 19.48 58.98
C SER A 526 12.89 20.39 59.99
N PRO A 527 14.17 20.81 59.80
CA PRO A 527 15.25 20.32 58.94
C PRO A 527 16.60 20.10 59.71
N ARG A 528 17.67 19.64 59.04
CA ARG A 528 19.06 20.00 59.43
C ARG A 528 20.09 19.84 58.30
N GLN A 529 20.83 20.92 58.05
CA GLN A 529 22.07 20.92 57.25
C GLN A 529 23.25 20.42 58.09
N ARG A 530 24.29 19.87 57.44
CA ARG A 530 25.69 19.98 57.88
C ARG A 530 26.64 20.04 56.67
N SER A 531 27.58 20.97 56.73
CA SER A 531 28.64 21.19 55.73
C SER A 531 30.01 20.70 56.30
N PRO A 532 31.18 20.89 55.66
CA PRO A 532 32.18 19.81 55.56
C PRO A 532 33.44 20.00 56.43
N ARG A 533 34.35 19.02 56.40
CA ARG A 533 35.74 19.20 56.84
C ARG A 533 36.77 18.55 55.91
N ARG A 534 37.80 19.34 55.57
CA ARG A 534 39.14 18.89 55.14
C ARG A 534 39.87 18.31 56.40
N SER A 535 41.06 17.70 56.41
CA SER A 535 42.22 17.60 55.50
C SER A 535 43.23 16.61 56.12
N ALA A 536 44.00 15.86 55.32
CA ALA A 536 45.38 15.45 55.65
C ALA A 536 46.10 14.91 54.40
N SER A 537 47.44 14.99 54.37
CA SER A 537 48.32 14.51 53.29
C SER A 537 49.40 13.58 53.90
N PRO A 538 50.56 13.29 53.29
CA PRO A 538 50.85 12.02 52.60
C PRO A 538 51.96 11.19 53.27
N ARG A 539 52.21 9.95 52.80
CA ARG A 539 53.55 9.36 52.50
C ARG A 539 53.54 7.82 52.36
N ARG A 540 54.37 7.34 51.41
CA ARG A 540 55.14 6.07 51.40
C ARG A 540 54.34 4.75 51.26
N ASP A 541 54.86 3.73 50.59
CA ASP A 541 56.15 3.58 49.86
C ASP A 541 55.93 3.35 48.36
#